data_AF-A0A3D5YX69-F1
#
_entry.id   AF-A0A3D5YX69-F1
#
_cell.length_a   1.000
_cell.length_b   1.000
_cell.length_c   1.000
_cell.angle_alpha   90.00
_cell.angle_beta   90.00
_cell.angle_gamma   90.00
#
_symmetry.space_group_name_H-M   'P 1'
#
loop_
_entity.id
_entity.type
_entity.pdbx_description
1 polymer ?
#
loop_
_entity_poly.entity_id
_entity_poly.type
_entity_poly.pdbx_seq_one_letter_code
_entity_poly.pdbx_strand_id
1 'polypeptide(L)'
;MKTIKQCSVLLLVLMVSNLGWAQTTTSTYKAFEMSVSEGLNLQAAAKVGIKPIYGIFGIGNQFLSENYKWAFGVGVGTHLLKQENQSVNLEYMIYHVNENEIWTDNFNNLQQIKLLYSKRLGETVSIFGGPLLNLNIAENKQVIAHTFESTFAPYDIYSHVGDNHTAKGWIGFTLGIRFDK
;
A
#
# COMPACT_ATOMS: atom_id res chain seq x y z
N MET A 1 -15.61 16.71 -0.31
CA MET A 1 -15.61 16.31 -1.74
C MET A 1 -14.66 17.14 -2.65
N LYS A 2 -14.48 18.46 -2.46
CA LYS A 2 -13.55 19.26 -3.31
C LYS A 2 -12.07 18.86 -3.18
N THR A 3 -11.61 18.58 -1.97
CA THR A 3 -10.22 18.20 -1.65
C THR A 3 -9.81 16.85 -2.24
N ILE A 4 -10.71 15.86 -2.21
CA ILE A 4 -10.47 14.53 -2.79
C ILE A 4 -10.29 14.61 -4.31
N LYS A 5 -11.12 15.40 -5.01
CA LYS A 5 -10.97 15.62 -6.46
C LYS A 5 -9.64 16.31 -6.80
N GLN A 6 -9.18 17.25 -5.97
CA GLN A 6 -7.89 17.91 -6.17
C GLN A 6 -6.71 16.97 -5.97
N CYS A 7 -6.74 16.10 -4.96
CA CYS A 7 -5.71 15.06 -4.77
C CYS A 7 -5.67 14.08 -5.94
N SER A 8 -6.82 13.63 -6.46
CA SER A 8 -6.88 12.74 -7.62
C SER A 8 -6.30 13.39 -8.88
N VAL A 9 -6.60 14.67 -9.14
CA VAL A 9 -6.05 15.42 -10.28
C VAL A 9 -4.53 15.60 -10.13
N LEU A 10 -4.04 15.90 -8.92
CA LEU A 10 -2.61 16.03 -8.67
C LEU A 10 -1.88 14.69 -8.88
N LEU A 11 -2.46 13.58 -8.43
CA LEU A 11 -1.94 12.22 -8.66
C LEU A 11 -1.84 11.92 -10.16
N LEU A 12 -2.89 12.30 -10.91
CA LEU A 12 -2.96 12.09 -12.37
C LEU A 12 -1.92 12.95 -13.11
N VAL A 13 -1.76 14.21 -12.71
CA VAL A 13 -0.75 15.12 -13.29
C VAL A 13 0.67 14.59 -13.02
N LEU A 14 0.95 14.10 -11.81
CA LEU A 14 2.24 13.50 -11.45
C LEU A 14 2.51 12.19 -12.22
N MET A 15 1.47 11.40 -12.49
CA MET A 15 1.61 10.21 -13.34
C MET A 15 1.88 10.57 -14.81
N VAL A 16 1.17 11.56 -15.36
CA VAL A 16 1.33 12.01 -16.75
C VAL A 16 2.70 12.67 -16.98
N SER A 17 3.19 13.47 -16.03
CA SER A 17 4.54 14.04 -16.14
C SER A 17 5.60 12.93 -16.20
N ASN A 18 5.44 11.85 -15.44
CA ASN A 18 6.37 10.72 -15.46
C ASN A 18 6.27 9.86 -16.73
N LEU A 19 5.13 9.82 -17.42
CA LEU A 19 5.00 9.16 -18.73
C LEU A 19 5.88 9.81 -19.82
N GLY A 20 6.04 11.15 -19.77
CA GLY A 20 6.93 11.86 -20.70
C GLY A 20 8.40 11.46 -20.54
N TRP A 21 8.85 11.27 -19.30
CA TRP A 21 10.23 10.85 -18.97
C TRP A 21 10.45 9.34 -19.23
N ALA A 22 9.38 8.54 -19.23
CA ALA A 22 9.40 7.11 -19.54
C ALA A 22 9.79 6.79 -20.98
N GLN A 23 9.46 7.69 -21.92
CA GLN A 23 9.78 7.52 -23.33
C GLN A 23 11.30 7.52 -23.59
N THR A 24 12.11 8.13 -22.71
CA THR A 24 13.55 8.31 -22.92
C THR A 24 14.42 7.26 -22.21
N THR A 25 13.89 6.52 -21.23
CA THR A 25 14.72 5.64 -20.37
C THR A 25 14.10 4.25 -20.19
N THR A 26 14.44 3.30 -21.08
CA THR A 26 13.98 1.89 -21.04
C THR A 26 14.78 1.02 -20.07
N SER A 27 15.14 1.55 -18.90
CA SER A 27 15.86 0.76 -17.90
C SER A 27 14.86 0.03 -17.01
N THR A 28 14.98 -1.30 -17.01
CA THR A 28 14.17 -2.20 -16.18
C THR A 28 14.41 -1.91 -14.70
N TYR A 29 13.33 -1.77 -13.95
CA TYR A 29 13.37 -1.64 -12.50
C TYR A 29 12.94 -2.95 -11.86
N LYS A 30 13.79 -3.49 -10.99
CA LYS A 30 13.52 -4.68 -10.18
C LYS A 30 14.01 -4.44 -8.76
N ALA A 31 13.12 -4.56 -7.79
CA ALA A 31 13.49 -4.50 -6.39
C ALA A 31 12.63 -5.45 -5.57
N PHE A 32 13.23 -6.00 -4.51
CA PHE A 32 12.51 -6.77 -3.51
C PHE A 32 12.52 -6.02 -2.19
N GLU A 33 11.39 -6.00 -1.49
CA GLU A 33 11.24 -5.26 -0.24
C GLU A 33 10.69 -6.15 0.86
N MET A 34 11.18 -5.91 2.06
CA MET A 34 10.61 -6.41 3.30
C MET A 34 10.34 -5.21 4.20
N SER A 35 9.14 -5.14 4.76
CA SER A 35 8.75 -4.02 5.61
C SER A 35 7.84 -4.45 6.74
N VAL A 36 7.77 -3.59 7.74
CA VAL A 36 6.83 -3.70 8.85
C VAL A 36 5.95 -2.44 8.86
N SER A 37 4.68 -2.61 9.23
CA SER A 37 3.76 -1.48 9.50
C SER A 37 2.76 -1.84 10.59
N GLU A 38 2.02 -0.84 11.07
CA GLU A 38 1.00 -1.05 12.11
C GLU A 38 -0.20 -1.86 11.60
N GLY A 39 -0.54 -1.76 10.30
CA GLY A 39 -1.63 -2.52 9.69
C GLY A 39 -1.21 -3.95 9.31
N LEU A 40 -0.19 -4.08 8.45
CA LEU A 40 0.39 -5.37 8.08
C LEU A 40 1.76 -5.46 8.74
N ASN A 41 1.82 -6.19 9.85
CA ASN A 41 2.99 -6.29 10.73
C ASN A 41 4.25 -6.72 9.99
N LEU A 42 4.12 -7.63 9.03
CA LEU A 42 5.18 -7.99 8.12
C LEU A 42 4.63 -8.01 6.69
N GLN A 43 5.41 -7.42 5.77
CA GLN A 43 5.08 -7.30 4.37
C GLN A 43 6.30 -7.63 3.53
N ALA A 44 6.08 -8.35 2.44
CA ALA A 44 7.05 -8.55 1.38
C ALA A 44 6.48 -8.01 0.07
N ALA A 45 7.28 -7.28 -0.70
CA ALA A 45 6.85 -6.73 -1.98
C ALA A 45 7.90 -6.91 -3.08
N ALA A 46 7.45 -7.31 -4.26
CA ALA A 46 8.25 -7.34 -5.47
C ALA A 46 7.85 -6.17 -6.37
N LYS A 47 8.82 -5.33 -6.72
CA LYS A 47 8.65 -4.18 -7.61
C LYS A 47 9.24 -4.49 -8.97
N VAL A 48 8.43 -4.36 -10.02
CA VAL A 48 8.82 -4.69 -11.39
C VAL A 48 8.23 -3.68 -12.36
N GLY A 49 9.04 -3.16 -13.28
CA GLY A 49 8.56 -2.29 -14.35
C GLY A 49 9.65 -1.44 -14.96
N ILE A 50 9.35 -0.17 -15.21
CA ILE A 50 10.27 0.81 -15.77
C ILE A 50 10.64 1.86 -14.72
N LYS A 51 11.79 2.51 -14.86
CA LYS A 51 12.28 3.50 -13.90
C LYS A 51 11.28 4.58 -13.46
N PRO A 52 10.39 5.15 -14.31
CA PRO A 52 9.46 6.18 -13.83
C PRO A 52 8.17 5.61 -13.22
N ILE A 53 7.72 4.44 -13.68
CA ILE A 53 6.50 3.79 -13.22
C ILE A 53 6.74 2.30 -13.09
N TYR A 54 6.49 1.75 -11.92
CA TYR A 54 6.68 0.34 -11.62
C TYR A 54 5.41 -0.27 -11.03
N GLY A 55 5.17 -1.52 -11.37
CA GLY A 55 4.18 -2.35 -10.69
C GLY A 55 4.75 -2.89 -9.39
N ILE A 56 3.86 -3.16 -8.44
CA ILE A 56 4.18 -3.68 -7.12
C ILE A 56 3.27 -4.88 -6.87
N PHE A 57 3.86 -5.98 -6.45
CA PHE A 57 3.14 -7.16 -5.97
C PHE A 57 3.50 -7.33 -4.51
N GLY A 58 2.51 -7.25 -3.63
CA GLY A 58 2.72 -7.28 -2.18
C GLY A 58 1.98 -8.44 -1.54
N ILE A 59 2.60 -9.07 -0.55
CA ILE A 59 1.93 -9.92 0.42
C ILE A 59 2.23 -9.38 1.81
N GLY A 60 1.30 -9.52 2.74
CA GLY A 60 1.53 -9.16 4.12
C GLY A 60 0.69 -9.99 5.06
N ASN A 61 1.10 -10.02 6.32
CA ASN A 61 0.36 -10.66 7.39
C ASN A 61 0.29 -9.75 8.61
N GLN A 62 -0.77 -9.95 9.37
CA GLN A 62 -0.97 -9.34 10.67
C GLN A 62 -1.03 -10.48 11.68
N PHE A 63 0.09 -10.68 12.39
CA PHE A 63 0.28 -11.78 13.34
C PHE A 63 0.23 -11.32 14.79
N LEU A 64 0.27 -10.00 15.04
CA LEU A 64 0.17 -9.41 16.38
C LEU A 64 -1.28 -9.30 16.88
N SER A 65 -2.26 -9.61 16.04
CA SER A 65 -3.67 -9.67 16.43
C SER A 65 -4.07 -11.10 16.81
N GLU A 66 -5.09 -11.26 17.66
CA GLU A 66 -5.57 -12.56 18.16
C GLU A 66 -6.01 -13.53 17.04
N ASN A 67 -6.29 -13.02 15.84
CA ASN A 67 -6.72 -13.76 14.67
C ASN A 67 -5.67 -13.65 13.55
N TYR A 68 -5.40 -14.77 12.86
CA TYR A 68 -4.48 -14.78 11.72
C TYR A 68 -5.10 -14.05 10.54
N LYS A 69 -4.49 -12.95 10.10
CA LYS A 69 -4.94 -12.19 8.94
C LYS A 69 -3.78 -12.08 7.95
N TRP A 70 -4.08 -12.27 6.68
CA TRP A 70 -3.11 -12.12 5.62
C TRP A 70 -3.72 -11.40 4.44
N ALA A 71 -2.90 -10.68 3.70
CA ALA A 71 -3.33 -9.87 2.59
C ALA A 71 -2.39 -10.07 1.41
N PHE A 72 -2.93 -10.13 0.21
CA PHE A 72 -2.15 -10.06 -1.01
C PHE A 72 -2.69 -8.92 -1.87
N GLY A 73 -1.83 -8.26 -2.60
CA GLY A 73 -2.18 -7.03 -3.27
C GLY A 73 -1.30 -6.73 -4.46
N VAL A 74 -1.83 -5.86 -5.29
CA VAL A 74 -1.16 -5.31 -6.46
C VAL A 74 -1.22 -3.80 -6.37
N GLY A 75 -0.23 -3.15 -6.97
CA GLY A 75 -0.14 -1.71 -6.94
C GLY A 75 0.76 -1.15 -8.02
N VAL A 76 0.82 0.17 -8.01
CA VAL A 76 1.65 0.95 -8.92
C VAL A 76 2.37 2.02 -8.12
N GLY A 77 3.60 2.29 -8.51
CA GLY A 77 4.42 3.30 -7.87
C GLY A 77 5.20 4.12 -8.87
N THR A 78 5.61 5.30 -8.43
CA THR A 78 6.43 6.23 -9.19
C THR A 78 7.48 6.86 -8.29
N HIS A 79 8.61 7.24 -8.87
CA HIS A 79 9.64 8.02 -8.18
C HIS A 79 9.31 9.51 -8.36
N LEU A 80 8.89 10.19 -7.29
CA LEU A 80 8.67 11.64 -7.31
C LEU A 80 10.00 12.40 -7.39
N LEU A 81 10.98 11.94 -6.63
CA LEU A 81 12.34 12.48 -6.62
C LEU A 81 13.33 11.33 -6.61
N LYS A 82 14.36 11.40 -7.45
CA LYS A 82 15.42 10.40 -7.49
C LYS A 82 16.77 11.10 -7.59
N GLN A 83 17.57 10.93 -6.56
CA GLN A 83 18.98 11.34 -6.49
C GLN A 83 19.86 10.08 -6.43
N GLU A 84 21.18 10.24 -6.50
CA GLU A 84 22.12 9.11 -6.55
C GLU A 84 21.98 8.14 -5.37
N ASN A 85 21.73 8.68 -4.16
CA ASN A 85 21.69 7.90 -2.93
C ASN A 85 20.35 7.97 -2.17
N GLN A 86 19.39 8.71 -2.71
CA GLN A 86 18.09 8.97 -2.07
C GLN A 86 16.95 8.96 -3.09
N SER A 87 15.77 8.50 -2.68
CA SER A 87 14.57 8.64 -3.51
C SER A 87 13.33 8.90 -2.65
N VAL A 88 12.38 9.62 -3.23
CA VAL A 88 11.02 9.76 -2.68
C VAL A 88 10.08 9.09 -3.66
N ASN A 89 9.30 8.15 -3.14
CA ASN A 89 8.45 7.26 -3.91
C ASN A 89 6.99 7.47 -3.48
N LEU A 90 6.11 7.57 -4.46
CA LEU A 90 4.67 7.58 -4.23
C LEU A 90 4.10 6.28 -4.77
N GLU A 91 3.46 5.52 -3.90
CA GLU A 91 2.98 4.18 -4.22
C GLU A 91 1.50 4.07 -3.83
N TYR A 92 0.74 3.38 -4.67
CA TYR A 92 -0.65 3.04 -4.41
C TYR A 92 -0.81 1.53 -4.52
N MET A 93 -1.35 0.92 -3.47
CA MET A 93 -1.58 -0.51 -3.36
C MET A 93 -3.06 -0.78 -3.09
N ILE A 94 -3.55 -1.87 -3.66
CA ILE A 94 -4.85 -2.46 -3.35
C ILE A 94 -4.58 -3.89 -2.87
N TYR A 95 -5.02 -4.20 -1.66
CA TYR A 95 -4.92 -5.54 -1.10
C TYR A 95 -6.31 -6.15 -0.92
N HIS A 96 -6.38 -7.44 -1.21
CA HIS A 96 -7.45 -8.29 -0.72
C HIS A 96 -7.03 -8.85 0.64
N VAL A 97 -7.86 -8.62 1.66
CA VAL A 97 -7.57 -9.02 3.04
C VAL A 97 -8.40 -10.26 3.39
N ASN A 98 -7.70 -11.32 3.78
CA ASN A 98 -8.30 -12.55 4.28
C ASN A 98 -8.17 -12.59 5.81
N GLU A 99 -9.30 -12.81 6.50
CA GLU A 99 -9.35 -12.88 7.96
C GLU A 99 -9.79 -14.29 8.39
N ASN A 100 -8.96 -14.97 9.22
CA ASN A 100 -9.25 -16.28 9.81
C ASN A 100 -9.53 -17.47 8.86
N GLU A 101 -9.35 -17.31 7.55
CA GLU A 101 -9.55 -18.36 6.56
C GLU A 101 -8.43 -18.38 5.48
N ILE A 102 -8.31 -19.52 4.78
CA ILE A 102 -7.41 -19.65 3.62
C ILE A 102 -7.88 -18.74 2.47
N TRP A 103 -9.17 -18.43 2.41
CA TRP A 103 -9.76 -17.51 1.45
C TRP A 103 -11.06 -16.97 2.03
N THR A 104 -11.16 -15.65 2.24
CA THR A 104 -12.40 -15.02 2.72
C THR A 104 -13.27 -14.67 1.51
N ASP A 105 -14.44 -15.30 1.39
CA ASP A 105 -15.39 -15.05 0.28
C ASP A 105 -16.06 -13.66 0.33
N ASN A 106 -15.88 -12.92 1.43
CA ASN A 106 -16.44 -11.59 1.62
C ASN A 106 -15.53 -10.49 1.08
N PHE A 107 -16.12 -9.43 0.54
CA PHE A 107 -15.38 -8.29 0.03
C PHE A 107 -14.73 -7.50 1.19
N ASN A 108 -13.42 -7.70 1.36
CA ASN A 108 -12.57 -6.97 2.31
C ASN A 108 -11.33 -6.43 1.59
N ASN A 109 -11.34 -5.13 1.31
CA ASN A 109 -10.33 -4.47 0.49
C ASN A 109 -9.60 -3.39 1.30
N LEU A 110 -8.27 -3.46 1.30
CA LEU A 110 -7.42 -2.44 1.88
C LEU A 110 -6.70 -1.67 0.77
N GLN A 111 -7.02 -0.40 0.64
CA GLN A 111 -6.28 0.52 -0.20
C GLN A 111 -5.22 1.25 0.62
N GLN A 112 -4.00 1.31 0.12
CA GLN A 112 -2.90 2.03 0.76
C GLN A 112 -2.25 3.01 -0.20
N ILE A 113 -2.12 4.27 0.22
CA ILE A 113 -1.21 5.23 -0.42
C ILE A 113 0.02 5.35 0.47
N LYS A 114 1.20 5.11 -0.08
CA LYS A 114 2.48 5.17 0.65
C LYS A 114 3.32 6.29 0.06
N LEU A 115 3.82 7.18 0.93
CA LEU A 115 4.84 8.16 0.56
C LEU A 115 6.14 7.74 1.25
N LEU A 116 7.05 7.15 0.49
CA LEU A 116 8.24 6.50 1.04
C LEU A 116 9.50 7.28 0.69
N TYR A 117 10.26 7.64 1.71
CA TYR A 117 11.63 8.08 1.54
C TYR A 117 12.55 6.86 1.63
N SER A 118 13.46 6.71 0.68
CA SER A 118 14.45 5.63 0.64
C SER A 118 15.85 6.19 0.58
N LYS A 119 16.76 5.63 1.37
CA LYS A 119 18.18 5.96 1.40
C LYS A 119 19.01 4.70 1.15
N ARG A 120 19.90 4.77 0.18
CA ARG A 120 20.80 3.68 -0.17
C ARG A 120 21.94 3.59 0.86
N LEU A 121 22.16 2.41 1.43
CA LEU A 121 23.21 2.17 2.44
C LEU A 121 24.47 1.51 1.85
N GLY A 122 24.39 0.99 0.63
CA GLY A 122 25.50 0.38 -0.09
C GLY A 122 25.11 0.06 -1.53
N GLU A 123 25.79 -0.86 -2.20
CA GLU A 123 25.52 -1.13 -3.61
C GLU A 123 24.21 -1.89 -3.86
N THR A 124 23.74 -2.70 -2.91
CA THR A 124 22.60 -3.60 -3.13
C THR A 124 21.44 -3.36 -2.17
N VAL A 125 21.67 -2.63 -1.07
CA VAL A 125 20.70 -2.49 0.03
C VAL A 125 20.34 -1.02 0.25
N SER A 126 19.04 -0.79 0.36
CA SER A 126 18.43 0.49 0.67
C SER A 126 17.50 0.34 1.86
N ILE A 127 17.45 1.33 2.75
CA ILE A 127 16.41 1.42 3.77
C ILE A 127 15.32 2.38 3.28
N PHE A 128 14.09 2.14 3.68
CA PHE A 128 12.99 3.04 3.39
C PHE A 128 12.02 3.16 4.55
N GLY A 129 11.33 4.28 4.59
CA GLY A 129 10.21 4.47 5.49
C GLY A 129 9.43 5.72 5.16
N GLY A 130 8.23 5.81 5.73
CA GLY A 130 7.37 6.96 5.52
C GLY A 130 5.92 6.72 5.92
N PRO A 131 5.10 7.77 5.86
CA PRO A 131 3.70 7.69 6.19
C PRO A 131 2.92 6.86 5.15
N LEU A 132 1.87 6.21 5.64
CA LEU A 132 0.92 5.46 4.84
C LEU A 132 -0.51 5.86 5.20
N LEU A 133 -1.31 6.09 4.17
CA LEU A 133 -2.73 6.34 4.29
C LEU A 133 -3.46 5.04 3.95
N ASN A 134 -4.14 4.48 4.93
CA ASN A 134 -4.92 3.27 4.77
C ASN A 134 -6.39 3.61 4.68
N LEU A 135 -7.07 2.93 3.78
CA LEU A 135 -8.51 2.93 3.66
C LEU A 135 -8.97 1.48 3.52
N ASN A 136 -9.52 0.92 4.59
CA ASN A 136 -10.18 -0.37 4.55
C ASN A 136 -11.66 -0.15 4.19
N ILE A 137 -12.14 -0.91 3.20
CA ILE A 137 -13.53 -0.99 2.78
C ILE A 137 -13.97 -2.44 2.91
N ALA A 138 -14.88 -2.70 3.84
CA ALA A 138 -15.48 -4.01 4.05
C ALA A 138 -17.01 -3.97 3.80
N GLU A 139 -17.55 -4.99 3.13
CA GLU A 139 -18.99 -5.23 3.03
C GLU A 139 -19.52 -5.78 4.37
N ASN A 140 -20.53 -5.13 4.95
CA ASN A 140 -21.25 -5.64 6.12
C ASN A 140 -22.38 -6.57 5.64
N LYS A 141 -22.07 -7.79 5.20
CA LYS A 141 -23.15 -8.79 5.00
C LYS A 141 -23.54 -9.38 6.35
N GLN A 142 -24.84 -9.28 6.68
CA GLN A 142 -25.43 -10.07 7.76
C GLN A 142 -25.39 -11.54 7.39
N VAL A 143 -24.43 -12.28 7.95
CA VAL A 143 -24.55 -13.73 8.06
C VAL A 143 -25.24 -14.01 9.39
N ILE A 144 -26.30 -14.81 9.30
CA ILE A 144 -27.20 -15.24 10.37
C ILE A 144 -26.47 -15.30 11.72
N ALA A 145 -26.89 -14.42 12.62
CA ALA A 145 -26.50 -14.24 14.02
C ALA A 145 -25.33 -13.30 14.36
N HIS A 146 -24.35 -12.96 13.52
CA HIS A 146 -23.23 -12.05 13.90
C HIS A 146 -22.87 -11.05 12.79
N THR A 147 -22.85 -9.75 13.12
CA THR A 147 -22.42 -8.67 12.22
C THR A 147 -20.90 -8.75 12.01
N PHE A 148 -20.44 -8.94 10.77
CA PHE A 148 -19.00 -8.87 10.47
C PHE A 148 -18.54 -7.42 10.58
N GLU A 149 -17.83 -7.09 11.65
CA GLU A 149 -17.11 -5.82 11.82
C GLU A 149 -15.62 -6.08 11.66
N SER A 150 -14.99 -5.56 10.60
CA SER A 150 -13.55 -5.73 10.43
C SER A 150 -12.78 -5.00 11.54
N THR A 151 -11.97 -5.77 12.27
CA THR A 151 -11.02 -5.32 13.30
C THR A 151 -9.62 -5.10 12.71
N PHE A 152 -9.48 -5.02 11.39
CA PHE A 152 -8.18 -4.89 10.72
C PHE A 152 -7.51 -3.53 10.97
N ALA A 153 -8.28 -2.45 11.17
CA ALA A 153 -7.73 -1.15 11.50
C ALA A 153 -7.22 -1.14 12.95
N PRO A 154 -5.93 -0.82 13.22
CA PRO A 154 -5.40 -0.74 14.58
C PRO A 154 -5.94 0.47 15.35
N TYR A 155 -6.36 1.52 14.64
CA TYR A 155 -7.06 2.71 15.13
C TYR A 155 -7.76 3.40 13.95
N ASP A 156 -8.76 4.23 14.22
CA ASP A 156 -9.53 4.93 13.19
C ASP A 156 -9.48 6.45 13.42
N ILE A 157 -9.00 7.20 12.41
CA ILE A 157 -9.07 8.67 12.41
C ILE A 157 -10.36 9.13 11.72
N TYR A 158 -10.85 8.33 10.79
CA TYR A 158 -12.11 8.53 10.09
C TYR A 158 -12.88 7.22 10.07
N SER A 159 -14.04 7.18 10.72
CA SER A 159 -15.00 6.09 10.59
C SER A 159 -16.27 6.60 9.91
N HIS A 160 -16.68 5.92 8.85
CA HIS A 160 -18.00 6.08 8.29
C HIS A 160 -18.66 4.72 8.26
N VAL A 161 -19.66 4.55 9.13
CA VAL A 161 -20.49 3.36 9.23
C VAL A 161 -21.76 3.68 8.45
N GLY A 162 -21.91 3.12 7.25
CA GLY A 162 -23.16 3.16 6.50
C GLY A 162 -23.97 1.88 6.73
N ASP A 163 -25.22 1.85 6.27
CA ASP A 163 -26.16 0.75 6.51
C ASP A 163 -25.67 -0.64 6.00
N ASN A 164 -24.78 -0.68 5.00
CA ASN A 164 -24.28 -1.92 4.36
C ASN A 164 -22.73 -2.02 4.23
N HIS A 165 -21.97 -0.98 4.57
CA HIS A 165 -20.51 -0.95 4.39
C HIS A 165 -19.81 -0.21 5.52
N THR A 166 -18.70 -0.75 5.99
CA THR A 166 -17.82 -0.11 6.95
C THR A 166 -16.56 0.38 6.23
N ALA A 167 -16.34 1.69 6.24
CA ALA A 167 -15.11 2.30 5.75
C ALA A 167 -14.30 2.86 6.93
N LYS A 168 -13.09 2.33 7.10
CA LYS A 168 -12.16 2.69 8.17
C LYS A 168 -10.88 3.25 7.58
N GLY A 169 -10.55 4.49 7.95
CA GLY A 169 -9.38 5.20 7.45
C GLY A 169 -8.42 5.58 8.56
N TRP A 170 -7.13 5.30 8.36
CA TRP A 170 -6.08 5.67 9.32
C TRP A 170 -4.75 6.00 8.65
N ILE A 171 -4.00 6.89 9.29
CA ILE A 171 -2.63 7.26 8.89
C ILE A 171 -1.70 6.40 9.73
N GLY A 172 -0.87 5.56 9.13
CA GLY A 172 0.19 4.82 9.82
C GLY A 172 1.58 5.12 9.27
N PHE A 173 2.54 4.27 9.60
CA PHE A 173 3.93 4.39 9.18
C PHE A 173 4.47 3.03 8.72
N THR A 174 5.41 3.03 7.78
CA THR A 174 6.16 1.80 7.44
C THR A 174 7.64 2.05 7.48
N LEU A 175 8.37 1.02 7.86
CA LEU A 175 9.81 0.95 7.80
C LEU A 175 10.21 -0.38 7.18
N GLY A 176 11.23 -0.37 6.31
CA GLY A 176 11.66 -1.57 5.63
C GLY A 176 13.03 -1.47 4.99
N ILE A 177 13.42 -2.59 4.40
CA ILE A 177 14.66 -2.78 3.66
C ILE A 177 14.30 -3.19 2.24
N ARG A 178 14.98 -2.60 1.27
CA ARG A 178 14.87 -2.86 -0.16
C ARG A 178 16.19 -3.40 -0.67
N PHE A 179 16.10 -4.45 -1.47
CA PHE A 179 17.20 -5.03 -2.24
C PHE A 179 17.02 -4.62 -3.69
N ASP A 180 17.91 -3.75 -4.16
CA ASP A 180 17.94 -3.24 -5.53
C ASP A 180 18.87 -4.15 -6.36
N LYS A 181 18.40 -4.66 -7.51
CA LYS A 181 19.19 -5.51 -8.42
C LYS A 181 19.36 -4.86 -9.79
#